data_AF-A0A925XJ57-F1
#
_entry.id   AF-A0A925XJ57-F1
#
_cell.length_a   1.000
_cell.length_b   1.000
_cell.length_c   1.000
_cell.angle_alpha   90.00
_cell.angle_beta   90.00
_cell.angle_gamma   90.00
#
_symmetry.space_group_name_H-M   'P 1'
#
loop_
_entity.id
_entity.type
_entity.pdbx_description
1 polymer ?
#
loop_
_entity_poly.entity_id
_entity_poly.type
_entity_poly.pdbx_seq_one_letter_code
_entity_poly.pdbx_strand_id
1 'polypeptide(L)' 'MQLHELELTVGDVLQVGEHTVTVLDIENGEVTFRVEGPEQSDEADEASAVLRPR' A
#
# COMPACT_ATOMS: atom_id res chain seq x y z
N MET A 1 16.14 -1.61 19.68
CA MET A 1 14.98 -1.21 18.87
C MET A 1 13.86 -0.89 19.83
N GLN A 2 13.25 0.29 19.70
CA GLN A 2 12.16 0.72 20.57
C GLN A 2 10.85 0.48 19.82
N LEU A 3 9.92 -0.24 20.44
CA LEU A 3 8.59 -0.52 19.88
C LEU A 3 7.66 0.64 20.25
N HIS A 4 6.90 1.12 19.28
CA HIS A 4 5.82 2.08 19.50
C HIS A 4 4.53 1.48 18.97
N GLU A 5 3.50 1.49 19.80
CA GLU A 5 2.16 1.03 19.45
C GLU A 5 1.28 2.26 19.19
N LEU A 6 0.46 2.20 18.14
CA LEU A 6 -0.53 3.23 17.81
C LEU A 6 -1.90 2.57 17.67
N GLU A 7 -2.91 3.21 18.24
CA GLU A 7 -4.31 2.84 18.04
C GLU A 7 -4.86 3.63 16.85
N LEU A 8 -5.51 2.94 15.92
CA LEU A 8 -6.01 3.50 14.67
C LEU A 8 -7.47 3.11 14.46
N THR A 9 -8.20 4.00 13.81
CA THR A 9 -9.61 3.86 13.46
C THR A 9 -9.81 4.06 11.95
N VAL A 10 -10.94 3.58 11.43
CA VAL A 10 -11.30 3.76 10.02
C VAL A 10 -11.38 5.27 9.70
N GLY A 11 -10.67 5.69 8.66
CA GLY A 11 -10.53 7.08 8.27
C GLY A 11 -9.24 7.75 8.75
N ASP A 12 -8.48 7.12 9.64
CA ASP A 12 -7.18 7.66 10.06
C ASP A 12 -6.16 7.64 8.92
N VAL A 13 -5.35 8.71 8.88
CA VAL A 13 -4.29 8.91 7.90
C VAL A 13 -2.96 9.07 8.61
N LEU A 14 -1.98 8.30 8.19
CA LEU A 14 -0.63 8.26 8.77
C LEU A 14 0.40 8.56 7.69
N GLN A 15 1.43 9.31 8.08
CA GLN A 15 2.62 9.48 7.27
C GLN A 15 3.70 8.50 7.75
N VAL A 16 4.14 7.60 6.86
CA VAL A 16 5.25 6.66 7.14
C VAL A 16 6.34 6.89 6.09
N GLY A 17 7.37 7.65 6.46
CA GLY A 17 8.37 8.10 5.50
C GLY A 17 7.72 8.96 4.41
N GLU A 18 7.90 8.58 3.14
CA GLU A 18 7.31 9.27 1.98
C GLU A 18 5.91 8.74 1.61
N HIS A 19 5.37 7.78 2.36
CA HIS A 19 4.10 7.15 2.06
C HIS A 19 2.98 7.71 2.93
N THR A 20 1.82 7.94 2.32
CA THR A 20 0.57 8.23 3.01
C THR A 20 -0.23 6.94 3.14
N VAL A 21 -0.57 6.55 4.36
CA VAL A 21 -1.34 5.33 4.66
C VAL A 21 -2.69 5.73 5.24
N THR A 22 -3.78 5.30 4.62
CA THR A 22 -5.15 5.53 5.10
C THR A 22 -5.78 4.21 5.51
N VAL A 23 -6.39 4.15 6.69
CA VAL A 23 -7.21 3.00 7.11
C VAL A 23 -8.58 3.11 6.45
N LEU A 24 -8.89 2.19 5.53
CA LEU A 24 -10.14 2.20 4.79
C LEU A 24 -11.24 1.40 5.48
N ASP A 25 -10.88 0.26 6.07
CA ASP A 25 -11.85 -0.66 6.65
C ASP A 25 -11.21 -1.62 7.65
N ILE A 26 -12.00 -2.09 8.62
CA ILE A 26 -11.61 -3.08 9.64
C ILE A 26 -12.77 -4.05 9.81
N GLU A 27 -12.64 -5.27 9.28
CA GLU A 27 -13.67 -6.30 9.36
C GLU A 27 -13.07 -7.66 9.73
N ASN A 28 -13.64 -8.34 10.72
CA ASN A 28 -13.22 -9.69 11.18
C ASN A 28 -11.73 -9.83 11.55
N GLY A 29 -11.08 -8.74 11.97
CA GLY A 29 -9.65 -8.72 12.29
C GLY A 29 -8.73 -8.53 11.07
N GLU A 30 -9.30 -8.40 9.87
CA GLU A 30 -8.59 -7.94 8.68
C GLU A 30 -8.70 -6.42 8.58
N VAL A 31 -7.62 -5.78 8.11
CA VAL A 31 -7.55 -4.32 7.95
C VAL A 31 -7.18 -4.01 6.52
N THR A 32 -7.98 -3.16 5.88
CA THR A 32 -7.72 -2.68 4.52
C THR A 32 -7.11 -1.29 4.56
N PHE A 33 -5.97 -1.12 3.88
CA PHE A 33 -5.28 0.17 3.79
C PHE A 33 -5.24 0.67 2.34
N ARG A 34 -5.30 1.99 2.18
CA ARG A 34 -4.80 2.67 0.98
C ARG A 34 -3.39 3.16 1.27
N VAL A 35 -2.44 2.82 0.42
CA VAL A 35 -1.06 3.30 0.51
C VAL A 35 -0.75 4.09 -0.75
N GLU A 36 -0.42 5.36 -0.57
CA GLU A 36 0.00 6.27 -1.63
C GLU A 36 1.49 6.54 -1.43
N GLY A 37 2.30 6.16 -2.40
CA GLY A 37 3.74 6.42 -2.42
C GLY A 37 4.09 7.58 -3.35
N PRO A 38 5.36 8.04 -3.34
CA PRO A 38 5.85 8.89 -4.43
C PRO A 38 5.64 8.16 -5.76
N GLU A 39 5.19 8.87 -6.79
CA GLU A 39 5.05 8.31 -8.13
C GLU A 39 6.43 7.80 -8.58
N GLN A 40 6.63 6.49 -8.53
CA GLN A 40 7.66 5.87 -9.36
C GLN A 40 7.10 5.90 -10.76
N SER A 41 7.67 6.77 -11.60
CA SER A 41 7.43 6.74 -13.03
C SER A 41 7.85 5.36 -13.55
N ASP A 42 6.91 4.42 -13.62
CA ASP A 42 7.10 3.10 -14.23
C ASP A 42 7.21 3.25 -15.76
N GLU A 43 8.33 3.80 -16.23
CA GLU A 43 8.81 3.55 -17.59
C GLU A 43 9.81 2.37 -17.55
N ALA A 44 9.27 1.14 -17.44
CA ALA A 44 9.80 -0.09 -18.07
C ALA A 44 9.28 -1.36 -17.36
N ASP A 45 8.26 -2.02 -17.91
CA ASP A 45 8.35 -3.45 -18.26
C ASP A 45 7.17 -3.91 -19.16
N GLU A 46 7.16 -3.49 -20.43
CA GLU A 46 6.31 -4.10 -21.48
C GLU A 46 6.96 -5.35 -22.13
N ALA A 47 7.94 -6.00 -21.49
CA ALA A 47 8.77 -7.00 -22.14
C ALA A 47 8.70 -8.42 -21.54
N SER A 48 7.53 -8.98 -21.20
CA SER A 48 7.49 -10.43 -20.90
C SER A 48 6.18 -11.20 -21.07
N ALA A 49 5.26 -10.77 -21.95
CA ALA A 49 4.06 -11.55 -22.29
C ALA A 49 3.94 -11.88 -23.79
N VAL A 50 5.05 -12.16 -24.47
CA VAL A 50 5.03 -12.84 -25.77
C VAL A 50 5.44 -14.30 -25.55
N LEU A 51 4.47 -15.21 -25.72
CA LEU A 51 4.55 -16.60 -26.22
C LEU A 51 3.50 -17.48 -25.53
N ARG A 52 2.26 -17.45 -26.03
CA ARG A 52 1.37 -18.62 -25.93
C ARG A 52 1.26 -19.26 -27.31
N PRO A 53 1.72 -20.51 -27.51
CA PRO A 53 1.55 -21.23 -28.77
C PRO A 53 0.09 -21.65 -28.98
N ARG A 54 -0.27 -21.79 -30.27
CA ARG A 54 -1.61 -22.15 -30.78
C ARG A 54 -2.04 -23.55 -30.39
#